data_AF-A0AAW6YTS2-F1
#
_entry.id   AF-A0AAW6YTS2-F1
#
_cell.length_a   1.000
_cell.length_b   1.000
_cell.length_c   1.000
_cell.angle_alpha   90.00
_cell.angle_beta   90.00
_cell.angle_gamma   90.00
#
_symmetry.space_group_name_H-M   'P 1'
#
loop_
_entity.id
_entity.type
_entity.pdbx_description
1 polymer ?
#
loop_
_entity_poly.entity_id
_entity_poly.type
_entity_poly.pdbx_seq_one_letter_code
_entity_poly.pdbx_strand_id
1 'polypeptide(L)' 'PPVGPALGQAGINIMGFCKEFNAKTQEQQGYVIPVVITVYEDRSFTFVTKTPPAADLLKKAANVEKGSGEPNKNKVA' A
#
# COMPACT_ATOMS: atom_id res chain seq x y z
N PRO A 1 -1.22 -9.43 -2.04
CA PRO A 1 -2.37 -10.04 -2.74
C PRO A 1 -2.44 -9.53 -4.19
N PRO A 2 -2.79 -10.36 -5.18
CA PRO A 2 -2.86 -9.90 -6.55
C PRO A 2 -3.99 -8.89 -6.69
N VAL A 3 -3.63 -7.64 -7.01
CA VAL A 3 -4.55 -6.52 -7.24
C VAL A 3 -5.51 -6.82 -8.40
N GLY A 4 -5.04 -7.55 -9.43
CA GLY A 4 -5.81 -7.87 -10.63
C GLY A 4 -7.15 -8.57 -10.38
N PRO A 5 -7.21 -9.72 -9.67
CA PRO A 5 -8.46 -10.41 -9.38
C PRO A 5 -9.49 -9.58 -8.61
N ALA A 6 -9.06 -8.84 -7.59
CA ALA A 6 -9.96 -8.03 -6.77
C ALA A 6 -10.56 -6.85 -7.56
N LEU A 7 -9.75 -6.15 -8.36
CA LEU A 7 -10.22 -5.05 -9.19
C LEU A 7 -11.05 -5.52 -10.39
N GLY A 8 -10.69 -6.67 -10.99
CA GLY A 8 -11.39 -7.26 -12.11
C GLY A 8 -12.79 -7.74 -11.72
N GLN A 9 -12.94 -8.37 -10.56
CA GLN A 9 -14.25 -8.74 -10.01
C GLN A 9 -15.14 -7.52 -9.72
N ALA A 10 -14.53 -6.38 -9.37
CA ALA A 10 -15.23 -5.11 -9.14
C ALA A 10 -15.52 -4.32 -10.44
N GLY A 11 -15.11 -4.81 -11.61
CA GLY A 11 -15.38 -4.15 -12.90
C GLY A 11 -14.58 -2.87 -13.15
N ILE A 12 -13.48 -2.67 -12.43
CA ILE A 12 -12.65 -1.46 -12.47
C ILE A 12 -11.64 -1.56 -13.61
N ASN A 13 -11.33 -0.43 -14.27
CA ASN A 13 -10.25 -0.36 -15.24
C ASN A 13 -8.87 -0.50 -14.55
N ILE A 14 -8.34 -1.73 -14.55
CA ILE A 14 -7.06 -2.09 -13.90
C ILE A 14 -5.90 -1.25 -14.43
N MET A 15 -5.82 -1.02 -15.74
CA MET A 15 -4.71 -0.28 -16.34
C MET A 15 -4.75 1.21 -15.97
N GLY A 16 -5.95 1.78 -15.91
CA GLY A 16 -6.18 3.16 -15.45
C GLY A 16 -5.75 3.32 -13.99
N PHE A 17 -6.22 2.43 -13.10
CA PHE A 17 -5.84 2.42 -11.70
C PHE A 17 -4.32 2.31 -11.52
N CYS A 18 -3.67 1.33 -12.17
CA CYS A 18 -2.23 1.12 -12.03
C CYS A 18 -1.43 2.36 -12.45
N LYS A 19 -1.83 3.05 -13.52
CA LYS A 19 -1.15 4.25 -13.99
C LYS A 19 -1.29 5.42 -13.01
N GLU A 20 -2.50 5.70 -12.53
CA GLU A 20 -2.75 6.76 -11.54
C GLU A 20 -2.12 6.45 -10.19
N PHE A 21 -2.19 5.21 -9.73
CA PHE A 21 -1.57 4.77 -8.49
C PHE A 21 -0.05 4.93 -8.53
N ASN A 22 0.60 4.48 -9.61
CA ASN A 22 2.05 4.61 -9.78
C ASN A 22 2.48 6.08 -9.85
N ALA A 23 1.69 6.94 -10.50
CA ALA A 23 1.97 8.39 -10.53
C ALA A 23 1.88 9.03 -9.12
N LYS A 24 0.83 8.69 -8.35
CA LYS A 24 0.65 9.22 -6.98
C LYS A 24 1.65 8.67 -5.96
N THR A 25 2.23 7.50 -6.21
CA THR A 25 3.17 6.84 -5.29
C THR A 25 4.62 6.90 -5.77
N GLN A 26 4.92 7.68 -6.81
CA GLN A 26 6.27 7.79 -7.37
C GLN A 26 7.31 8.26 -6.35
N GLU A 27 6.96 9.19 -5.47
CA GLU A 27 7.83 9.69 -4.40
C GLU A 27 7.98 8.69 -3.24
N GLN A 28 7.12 7.68 -3.19
CA GLN A 28 7.06 6.68 -2.12
C GLN A 28 7.55 5.31 -2.62
N GLN A 29 8.38 5.30 -3.67
CA GLN A 29 8.96 4.10 -4.21
C GLN A 29 9.70 3.29 -3.14
N GLY A 30 9.47 1.97 -3.18
CA GLY A 30 10.03 1.03 -2.21
C GLY A 30 9.25 0.92 -0.90
N TYR A 31 8.17 1.66 -0.70
CA TYR A 31 7.24 1.45 0.43
C TYR A 31 5.99 0.72 -0.02
N VAL A 32 5.43 -0.11 0.87
CA VAL A 32 4.10 -0.70 0.65
C VAL A 32 3.06 0.36 0.98
N ILE A 33 2.41 0.92 -0.06
CA ILE A 33 1.37 1.93 0.11
C ILE A 33 0.00 1.27 0.18
N PRO A 34 -0.71 1.36 1.33
CA PRO A 34 -2.09 0.90 1.41
C PRO A 34 -3.00 1.84 0.62
N VAL A 35 -3.99 1.28 -0.06
CA VAL A 35 -4.98 2.03 -0.84
C VAL A 35 -6.37 1.59 -0.47
N VAL A 36 -7.28 2.56 -0.35
CA VAL A 36 -8.72 2.30 -0.28
C VAL A 36 -9.34 2.74 -1.60
N ILE A 37 -10.10 1.85 -2.22
CA ILE A 37 -10.77 2.08 -3.49
C ILE A 37 -12.26 2.03 -3.26
N THR A 38 -12.96 3.08 -3.71
CA THR A 38 -14.41 3.17 -3.71
C THR A 38 -14.88 3.05 -5.15
N VAL A 39 -15.78 2.09 -5.39
CA VAL A 39 -16.36 1.82 -6.71
C VAL A 39 -17.81 2.27 -6.69
N TYR A 40 -18.22 3.00 -7.71
CA TYR A 40 -19.59 3.47 -7.89
C TYR A 40 -20.34 2.57 -8.89
N GLU A 41 -21.67 2.66 -8.91
CA GLU A 41 -22.53 1.81 -9.74
C GLU A 41 -22.31 2.00 -11.25
N ASP A 42 -21.86 3.19 -11.66
CA ASP A 42 -21.47 3.52 -13.04
C ASP A 42 -20.10 2.94 -13.43
N ARG A 43 -19.48 2.13 -12.56
CA ARG A 43 -18.13 1.56 -12.70
C ARG A 43 -17.02 2.60 -12.68
N SER A 44 -17.32 3.85 -12.33
CA SER A 44 -16.29 4.80 -11.94
C SER A 44 -15.69 4.38 -10.60
N PHE A 45 -14.45 4.82 -10.36
CA PHE A 45 -13.76 4.53 -9.11
C PHE A 45 -13.04 5.77 -8.62
N THR A 46 -12.91 5.87 -7.30
CA THR A 46 -12.02 6.81 -6.63
C THR A 46 -11.11 6.03 -5.69
N PHE A 47 -9.92 6.54 -5.44
CA PHE A 47 -9.01 5.89 -4.52
C PHE A 47 -8.24 6.90 -3.68
N VAL A 48 -7.97 6.51 -2.44
CA VAL A 48 -7.17 7.27 -1.48
C VAL A 48 -5.95 6.44 -1.11
N THR A 49 -4.77 7.00 -1.37
CA THR A 49 -3.50 6.46 -0.87
C THR A 49 -3.38 6.80 0.61
N LYS A 50 -3.11 5.79 1.43
CA LYS A 50 -2.78 5.97 2.84
C LYS A 50 -1.27 6.07 3.01
N THR A 51 -0.86 6.57 4.15
CA THR A 51 0.55 6.62 4.53
C THR A 51 1.10 5.19 4.62
N PRO A 52 2.36 4.94 4.18
CA PRO A 52 2.99 3.65 4.39
C PRO A 52 2.95 3.25 5.87
N PRO A 53 2.84 1.95 6.19
CA PRO A 53 2.79 1.49 7.57
C PRO A 53 3.95 2.05 8.39
N ALA A 54 3.65 2.59 9.56
CA ALA A 54 4.67 3.12 10.47
C ALA A 54 5.75 2.08 10.77
N ALA A 55 5.41 0.79 10.79
CA ALA A 55 6.35 -0.31 10.96
C ALA A 55 7.41 -0.37 9.85
N ASP A 56 7.04 -0.12 8.58
CA ASP A 56 7.98 -0.15 7.46
C ASP A 56 8.86 1.11 7.45
N LEU A 57 8.28 2.26 7.83
CA LEU A 57 9.04 3.50 8.03
C LEU A 57 10.08 3.34 9.15
N LEU A 58 9.67 2.78 10.30
CA LEU A 58 10.56 2.55 11.45
C LEU A 58 11.64 1.51 11.14
N LYS A 59 11.28 0.41 10.46
CA LYS A 59 12.25 -0.62 10.05
C LYS A 59 13.31 -0.05 9.11
N LYS A 60 12.92 0.73 8.11
CA LYS A 60 13.87 1.39 7.20
C LYS A 60 14.71 2.46 7.91
N ALA A 61 14.09 3.28 8.76
CA ALA A 61 14.81 4.32 9.51
C ALA A 61 15.81 3.73 10.52
N ALA A 62 15.46 2.60 11.16
CA ALA A 62 16.34 1.86 12.07
C ALA A 62 17.25 0.84 11.36
N ASN A 63 17.16 0.73 10.02
CA ASN A 63 17.91 -0.21 9.19
C ASN A 63 17.81 -1.68 9.67
N VAL A 64 16.62 -2.10 10.10
CA VAL A 64 16.33 -3.45 10.59
C VAL A 64 15.32 -4.17 9.69
N GLU A 65 15.63 -5.38 9.28
CA GLU A 65 14.74 -6.17 8.41
C GLU A 65 13.51 -6.71 9.14
N LYS A 66 13.65 -6.98 10.45
CA LYS A 66 12.62 -7.58 11.29
C LYS A 66 12.46 -6.82 12.60
N GLY A 67 11.21 -6.57 12.97
CA GLY A 67 10.87 -6.06 14.31
C GLY A 67 11.08 -7.15 15.37
N SER A 68 11.12 -6.75 16.63
CA SER A 68 11.25 -7.70 17.73
C SER A 68 10.10 -8.71 17.77
N GLY A 69 10.44 -9.99 17.92
CA GLY A 69 9.45 -11.05 18.19
C GLY A 69 8.86 -10.99 19.60
N GLU A 70 9.51 -10.28 20.52
CA GLU A 70 9.03 -10.01 21.87
C GLU A 70 9.10 -8.51 22.14
N PRO A 71 8.03 -7.76 21.80
CA PRO A 71 7.98 -6.31 21.98
C PRO A 71 8.36 -5.93 23.43
N ASN A 72 9.18 -4.88 23.58
CA ASN A 72 9.67 -4.35 24.87
C ASN A 72 10.62 -5.24 25.69
N LYS A 73 10.94 -6.46 25.24
CA LYS A 73 11.95 -7.32 25.88
C LYS A 73 13.23 -7.39 25.06
N ASN A 74 13.10 -7.76 23.79
CA ASN A 74 14.23 -7.80 22.86
C ASN A 74 14.24 -6.53 22.02
N LYS A 75 15.16 -5.62 22.29
CA LYS A 75 15.33 -4.41 21.50
C LYS A 75 16.19 -4.72 20.28
N VAL A 76 15.67 -4.40 19.09
CA VAL A 76 16.37 -4.60 17.81
C VAL A 76 17.12 -3.34 17.35
N ALA A 77 17.03 -2.26 18.14
CA ALA A 77 17.81 -1.03 18.08
C ALA A 77 17.87 -0.42 19.50
#